data_AF-A0A2M7SGD4-F1
#
_entry.id   AF-A0A2M7SGD4-F1
#
_cell.length_a   1.000
_cell.length_b   1.000
_cell.length_c   1.000
_cell.angle_alpha   90.00
_cell.angle_beta   90.00
_cell.angle_gamma   90.00
#
_symmetry.space_group_name_H-M   'P 1'
#
loop_
_entity.id
_entity.type
_entity.pdbx_description
1 polymer ?
#
loop_
_entity_poly.entity_id
_entity_poly.type
_entity_poly.pdbx_seq_one_letter_code
_entity_poly.pdbx_strand_id
1 'polypeptide(L)'
;MLTALRIGNFKAFAEAQRIPIRPLTLIYGTNSSGKSSVLHSLVLARHAQETGDLDVHRTNVGGESVDLGGFRQYVHRREANRRVEWAMDLDTSSFKDRLAELFAPVKRVTMLLNLGIGLDDQDRPLPEATPEIHTYELLADGPSL
;
A
#
# COMPACT_ATOMS: atom_id res chain seq x y z
N MET A 1 -11.19 -11.69 1.75
CA MET A 1 -10.01 -11.92 2.63
C MET A 1 -8.80 -11.40 1.88
N LEU A 2 -7.78 -10.84 2.54
CA LEU A 2 -6.54 -10.44 1.86
C LEU A 2 -5.81 -11.67 1.32
N THR A 3 -5.51 -11.68 0.02
CA THR A 3 -4.87 -12.82 -0.67
C THR A 3 -3.55 -12.47 -1.34
N ALA A 4 -3.29 -11.20 -1.59
CA ALA A 4 -1.97 -10.71 -1.98
C ALA A 4 -1.83 -9.23 -1.67
N LEU A 5 -0.58 -8.83 -1.48
CA LEU A 5 -0.13 -7.46 -1.40
C LEU A 5 0.77 -7.20 -2.62
N ARG A 6 0.72 -6.00 -3.19
CA ARG A 6 1.71 -5.54 -4.17
C ARG A 6 2.32 -4.24 -3.68
N ILE A 7 3.63 -4.14 -3.82
CA ILE A 7 4.39 -2.92 -3.48
C ILE A 7 5.41 -2.64 -4.58
N GLY A 8 5.42 -1.40 -5.06
CA GLY A 8 6.36 -0.91 -6.05
C GLY A 8 6.91 0.45 -5.65
N ASN A 9 8.16 0.71 -5.98
CA ASN A 9 8.88 1.93 -5.59
C ASN A 9 8.80 2.23 -4.07
N PHE A 10 8.80 1.18 -3.25
CA PHE A 10 8.62 1.25 -1.80
C PHE A 10 9.82 0.67 -1.05
N LYS A 11 10.58 1.52 -0.34
CA LYS A 11 11.76 1.18 0.45
C LYS A 11 12.73 0.28 -0.32
N ALA A 12 12.84 -1.00 0.02
CA ALA A 12 13.75 -1.94 -0.63
C ALA A 12 13.27 -2.40 -2.03
N PHE A 13 12.01 -2.17 -2.38
CA PHE A 13 11.40 -2.63 -3.62
C PHE A 13 11.39 -1.50 -4.66
N ALA A 14 12.27 -1.59 -5.66
CA ALA A 14 12.29 -0.66 -6.78
C ALA A 14 11.11 -0.92 -7.73
N GLU A 15 11.04 -2.15 -8.26
CA GLU A 15 9.97 -2.61 -9.13
C GLU A 15 8.81 -3.17 -8.34
N ALA A 16 7.60 -3.13 -8.92
CA ALA A 16 6.41 -3.70 -8.32
C ALA A 16 6.57 -5.21 -8.11
N GLN A 17 6.38 -5.66 -6.87
CA GLN A 17 6.42 -7.07 -6.49
C GLN A 17 5.09 -7.49 -5.90
N ARG A 18 4.50 -8.57 -6.42
CA ARG A 18 3.30 -9.20 -5.86
C ARG A 18 3.69 -10.28 -4.84
N ILE A 19 3.22 -10.12 -3.62
CA ILE A 19 3.48 -10.99 -2.47
C ILE A 19 2.18 -11.72 -2.11
N PRO A 20 2.06 -13.04 -2.37
CA PRO A 20 0.89 -13.80 -1.97
C PRO A 20 0.75 -13.85 -0.45
N ILE A 21 -0.47 -13.66 0.05
CA ILE A 21 -0.82 -13.75 1.47
C ILE A 21 -1.71 -14.98 1.68
N ARG A 22 -1.35 -15.78 2.69
CA ARG A 22 -2.09 -16.95 3.17
C ARG A 22 -2.40 -16.78 4.66
N PRO A 23 -3.37 -17.54 5.22
CA PRO A 23 -3.72 -17.45 6.65
C PRO A 23 -2.51 -17.50 7.60
N LEU A 24 -1.49 -18.29 7.24
CA LEU A 24 -0.17 -18.22 7.84
C LEU A 24 0.87 -17.86 6.76
N THR A 25 1.48 -16.69 6.88
CA THR A 25 2.51 -16.20 5.95
C THR A 25 3.80 -15.96 6.72
N LEU A 26 4.87 -16.69 6.40
CA LEU A 26 6.20 -16.50 6.98
C LEU A 26 7.04 -15.59 6.08
N ILE A 27 7.60 -14.53 6.66
CA ILE A 27 8.54 -13.62 5.97
C ILE A 27 9.94 -13.86 6.54
N TYR A 28 10.83 -14.43 5.72
CA TYR A 28 12.21 -14.77 6.10
C TYR A 28 13.20 -14.42 4.98
N GLY A 29 14.49 -14.40 5.30
CA GLY A 29 15.56 -14.00 4.39
C GLY A 29 16.68 -13.22 5.09
N THR A 30 17.73 -12.87 4.35
CA THR A 30 18.89 -12.13 4.86
C THR A 30 18.51 -10.75 5.38
N ASN A 31 19.34 -10.17 6.27
CA ASN A 31 19.14 -8.78 6.69
C ASN A 31 19.18 -7.86 5.47
N SER A 32 18.34 -6.82 5.53
CA SER A 32 18.18 -5.85 4.43
C SER A 32 17.57 -6.42 3.13
N SER A 33 17.06 -7.66 3.11
CA SER A 33 16.37 -8.25 1.94
C SER A 33 14.96 -7.69 1.66
N GLY A 34 14.54 -6.64 2.37
CA GLY A 34 13.22 -6.02 2.19
C GLY A 34 12.09 -6.53 3.10
N LYS A 35 12.34 -7.46 4.02
CA LYS A 35 11.33 -7.99 4.96
C LYS A 35 10.56 -6.90 5.71
N SER A 36 11.27 -5.95 6.32
CA SER A 36 10.64 -4.82 7.02
C SER A 36 9.86 -3.91 6.09
N SER A 37 10.23 -3.82 4.81
CA SER A 37 9.49 -3.03 3.82
C SER A 37 8.09 -3.63 3.57
N VAL A 38 7.97 -4.95 3.54
CA VAL A 38 6.66 -5.63 3.47
C VAL A 38 5.80 -5.26 4.68
N LEU A 39 6.35 -5.41 5.90
CA LEU A 39 5.62 -5.06 7.13
C LEU A 39 5.22 -3.57 7.17
N HIS A 40 6.14 -2.68 6.81
CA HIS A 40 5.91 -1.25 6.76
C HIS A 40 4.78 -0.85 5.79
N SER A 41 4.65 -1.53 4.66
CA SER A 41 3.55 -1.25 3.71
C SER A 41 2.17 -1.68 4.24
N LEU A 42 2.11 -2.72 5.08
CA LEU A 42 0.88 -3.11 5.78
C LEU A 42 0.55 -2.11 6.89
N VAL A 43 1.57 -1.62 7.61
CA VAL A 43 1.42 -0.56 8.61
C VAL A 43 0.92 0.73 7.98
N LEU A 44 1.47 1.13 6.82
CA LEU A 44 0.98 2.28 6.06
C LEU A 44 -0.50 2.13 5.69
N ALA A 45 -0.88 1.00 5.11
CA ALA A 45 -2.27 0.74 4.73
C ALA A 45 -3.22 0.74 5.93
N ARG A 46 -2.79 0.17 7.06
CA ARG A 46 -3.56 0.17 8.30
C ARG A 46 -3.73 1.59 8.85
N HIS A 47 -2.66 2.38 8.87
CA HIS A 47 -2.73 3.78 9.30
C HIS A 47 -3.70 4.57 8.42
N ALA A 48 -3.56 4.50 7.09
CA ALA A 48 -4.46 5.15 6.14
C ALA A 48 -5.93 4.72 6.33
N GLN A 49 -6.18 3.45 6.66
CA GLN A 49 -7.52 2.97 6.97
C GLN A 49 -8.10 3.57 8.27
N GLU A 50 -7.25 3.84 9.27
CA GLU A 50 -7.66 4.35 10.58
C GLU A 50 -7.80 5.88 10.62
N THR A 51 -6.89 6.59 9.95
CA THR A 51 -6.77 8.06 10.03
C THR A 51 -7.16 8.78 8.75
N GLY A 52 -7.17 8.08 7.61
CA GLY A 52 -7.24 8.69 6.28
C GLY A 52 -5.92 9.31 5.82
N ASP A 53 -4.84 9.22 6.62
CA ASP A 53 -3.56 9.85 6.36
C ASP A 53 -2.55 8.87 5.73
N LEU A 54 -1.76 9.38 4.78
CA LEU A 54 -0.68 8.66 4.09
C LEU A 54 0.71 9.09 4.58
N ASP A 55 0.78 10.08 5.47
CA ASP A 55 2.00 10.56 6.09
C ASP A 55 2.24 9.93 7.46
N VAL A 56 2.90 8.78 7.44
CA VAL A 56 3.20 8.06 8.67
C VAL A 56 4.49 8.60 9.27
N HIS A 57 4.34 9.54 10.22
CA HIS A 57 5.42 9.96 11.12
C HIS A 57 5.45 9.15 12.42
N ARG A 58 4.28 8.79 12.99
CA ARG A 58 4.19 7.91 14.17
C ARG A 58 2.90 7.11 14.10
N THR A 59 2.97 5.79 13.97
CA THR A 59 1.77 4.94 14.04
C THR A 59 1.44 4.52 15.46
N ASN A 60 0.16 4.59 15.84
CA ASN A 60 -0.33 4.03 17.10
C ASN A 60 -0.32 2.48 17.14
N VAL A 61 -0.17 1.81 15.98
CA VAL A 61 -0.26 0.34 15.86
C VAL A 61 1.04 -0.39 16.29
N GLY A 62 2.16 0.31 16.47
CA GLY A 62 3.46 -0.26 16.84
C GLY A 62 4.08 0.27 18.15
N GLY A 63 3.34 1.04 18.94
CA GLY A 63 3.95 1.97 19.91
C GLY A 63 4.84 3.00 19.18
N GLU A 64 5.67 3.76 19.89
CA GLU A 64 6.62 4.73 19.30
C GLU A 64 7.67 4.13 18.32
N SER A 65 7.52 2.87 17.90
CA SER A 65 8.58 2.04 17.30
C SER A 65 8.50 1.88 15.78
N VAL A 66 7.44 2.35 15.11
CA VAL A 66 7.34 2.32 13.63
C VAL A 66 7.09 3.73 13.11
N ASP A 67 8.18 4.47 12.96
CA ASP A 67 8.25 5.72 12.22
C ASP A 67 8.61 5.38 10.76
N LEU A 68 7.69 5.61 9.82
CA LEU A 68 8.03 5.48 8.41
C LEU A 68 8.84 6.68 7.91
N GLY A 69 8.94 7.74 8.71
CA GLY A 69 9.74 8.95 8.52
C GLY A 69 9.14 9.92 7.51
N GLY A 70 7.85 9.75 7.21
CA GLY A 70 7.10 10.43 6.17
C GLY A 70 7.38 9.92 4.74
N PHE A 71 6.67 10.46 3.73
CA PHE A 71 6.63 9.91 2.36
C PHE A 71 7.99 9.59 1.76
N ARG A 72 8.92 10.56 1.79
CA ARG A 72 10.26 10.38 1.20
C ARG A 72 11.02 9.19 1.77
N GLN A 73 10.78 8.82 3.03
CA GLN A 73 11.50 7.75 3.70
C GLN A 73 11.00 6.36 3.30
N TYR A 74 9.78 6.26 2.77
CA TYR A 74 9.26 5.02 2.23
C TYR A 74 9.28 4.94 0.71
N VAL A 75 9.54 6.02 -0.01
CA VAL A 75 9.85 5.97 -1.45
C VAL A 75 11.22 5.31 -1.67
N HIS A 76 11.32 4.40 -2.65
CA HIS A 76 12.61 3.78 -2.99
C HIS A 76 13.65 4.86 -3.33
N ARG A 77 14.85 4.74 -2.75
CA ARG A 77 15.95 5.73 -2.86
C ARG A 77 15.59 7.16 -2.44
N ARG A 78 14.43 7.38 -1.83
CA ARG A 78 13.91 8.71 -1.45
C ARG A 78 13.69 9.66 -2.63
N GLU A 79 13.47 9.10 -3.82
CA GLU A 79 13.20 9.79 -5.09
C GLU A 79 11.73 10.25 -5.14
N ALA A 80 11.40 11.37 -4.48
CA ALA A 80 10.02 11.84 -4.26
C ALA A 80 9.22 12.11 -5.55
N ASN A 81 9.89 12.30 -6.67
CA ASN A 81 9.32 12.45 -8.01
C ASN A 81 8.74 11.15 -8.59
N ARG A 82 9.02 10.01 -7.97
CA ARG A 82 8.44 8.72 -8.35
C ARG A 82 7.26 8.37 -7.45
N ARG A 83 6.23 7.78 -8.06
CA ARG A 83 5.03 7.33 -7.35
C ARG A 83 5.28 6.01 -6.64
N VAL A 84 4.67 5.85 -5.47
CA VAL A 84 4.65 4.56 -4.75
C VAL A 84 3.42 3.79 -5.21
N GLU A 85 3.63 2.57 -5.67
CA GLU A 85 2.53 1.66 -5.99
C GLU A 85 2.24 0.78 -4.77
N TRP A 86 0.98 0.76 -4.35
CA TRP A 86 0.49 -0.14 -3.33
C TRP A 86 -0.80 -0.79 -3.81
N ALA A 87 -0.91 -2.11 -3.77
CA ALA A 87 -2.14 -2.78 -4.14
C ALA A 87 -2.47 -3.94 -3.22
N MET A 88 -3.76 -4.28 -3.13
CA MET A 88 -4.22 -5.49 -2.46
C MET A 88 -5.21 -6.27 -3.31
N ASP A 89 -5.08 -7.60 -3.24
CA ASP A 89 -6.04 -8.53 -3.82
C ASP A 89 -6.94 -9.09 -2.71
N LEU A 90 -8.24 -8.91 -2.86
CA LEU A 90 -9.27 -9.36 -1.94
C LEU A 90 -10.09 -10.49 -2.57
N ASP A 91 -10.21 -11.60 -1.85
CA ASP A 91 -11.21 -12.63 -2.12
C ASP A 91 -12.59 -12.16 -1.65
N THR A 92 -13.55 -12.08 -2.55
CA THR A 92 -14.91 -11.59 -2.29
C THR A 92 -15.77 -12.58 -1.51
N SER A 93 -15.39 -13.86 -1.43
CA SER A 93 -16.14 -14.89 -0.67
C SER A 93 -16.22 -14.58 0.82
N SER A 94 -15.35 -13.70 1.33
CA SER A 94 -15.39 -13.25 2.72
C SER A 94 -16.16 -11.94 2.93
N PHE A 95 -16.73 -11.34 1.88
CA PHE A 95 -17.57 -10.17 2.02
C PHE A 95 -18.89 -10.56 2.70
N LYS A 96 -19.52 -9.60 3.37
CA LYS A 96 -20.77 -9.81 4.12
C LYS A 96 -21.82 -8.80 3.69
N ASP A 97 -23.07 -9.14 3.95
CA ASP A 97 -24.22 -8.26 3.77
C ASP A 97 -24.25 -7.62 2.37
N ARG A 98 -24.42 -6.30 2.29
CA ARG A 98 -24.53 -5.56 1.05
C ARG A 98 -23.32 -5.71 0.12
N LEU A 99 -22.12 -5.88 0.68
CA LEU A 99 -20.91 -6.08 -0.13
C LEU A 99 -20.90 -7.46 -0.79
N ALA A 100 -21.42 -8.49 -0.12
CA ALA A 100 -21.55 -9.82 -0.73
C ALA A 100 -22.53 -9.80 -1.91
N GLU A 101 -23.65 -9.09 -1.77
CA GLU A 101 -24.62 -8.91 -2.85
C GLU A 101 -24.03 -8.15 -4.04
N LEU A 102 -23.35 -7.03 -3.76
CA LEU A 102 -22.78 -6.16 -4.79
C LEU A 102 -21.70 -6.86 -5.62
N PHE A 103 -20.91 -7.74 -4.98
CA PHE A 103 -19.81 -8.45 -5.61
C PHE A 103 -20.13 -9.93 -5.91
N ALA A 104 -21.40 -10.33 -5.90
CA ALA A 104 -21.81 -11.72 -6.15
C ALA A 104 -21.23 -12.37 -7.43
N PRO A 105 -21.08 -11.66 -8.58
CA PRO A 105 -20.49 -12.26 -9.79
C PRO A 105 -18.96 -12.18 -9.84
N VAL A 106 -18.32 -11.55 -8.86
CA VAL A 106 -16.88 -11.28 -8.81
C VAL A 106 -16.25 -12.20 -7.78
N LYS A 107 -15.10 -12.82 -8.08
CA LYS A 107 -14.36 -13.69 -7.13
C LYS A 107 -13.22 -12.95 -6.44
N ARG A 108 -12.64 -11.96 -7.12
CA ARG A 108 -11.50 -11.18 -6.69
C ARG A 108 -11.68 -9.73 -7.08
N VAL A 109 -11.36 -8.88 -6.12
CA VAL A 109 -11.19 -7.44 -6.33
C VAL A 109 -9.73 -7.10 -6.08
N THR A 110 -9.11 -6.41 -7.03
CA THR A 110 -7.79 -5.79 -6.85
C THR A 110 -7.98 -4.29 -6.72
N MET A 111 -7.50 -3.71 -5.63
CA MET A 111 -7.42 -2.26 -5.45
C MET A 111 -5.96 -1.85 -5.56
N LEU A 112 -5.65 -0.99 -6.52
CA LEU A 112 -4.32 -0.42 -6.75
C LEU A 112 -4.35 1.07 -6.49
N LEU A 113 -3.37 1.55 -5.72
CA LEU A 113 -3.20 2.94 -5.33
C LEU A 113 -1.82 3.40 -5.80
N ASN A 114 -1.77 4.54 -6.48
CA ASN A 114 -0.54 5.26 -6.73
C ASN A 114 -0.48 6.48 -5.82
N LEU A 115 0.51 6.48 -4.94
CA LEU A 115 0.73 7.53 -3.95
C LEU A 115 1.80 8.49 -4.45
N GLY A 116 1.62 9.77 -4.18
CA GLY A 116 2.55 10.82 -4.53
C GLY A 116 2.54 11.95 -3.50
N ILE A 117 3.30 13.00 -3.80
CA ILE A 117 3.37 14.23 -3.05
C ILE A 117 3.52 15.38 -4.05
N GLY A 118 3.00 16.56 -3.70
CA GLY A 118 3.18 17.78 -4.50
C GLY A 118 4.64 18.21 -4.53
N LEU A 119 5.17 18.51 -5.72
CA LEU A 119 6.57 18.87 -5.94
C LEU A 119 6.68 20.22 -6.68
N ASP A 120 7.81 20.89 -6.50
CA ASP A 120 8.22 22.04 -7.32
C ASP A 120 8.93 21.60 -8.62
N ASP A 121 9.30 22.57 -9.46
CA ASP A 121 10.01 22.34 -10.74
C ASP A 121 11.43 21.74 -10.58
N GLN A 122 11.90 21.55 -9.34
CA GLN A 122 13.19 20.95 -9.00
C GLN A 122 13.03 19.59 -8.29
N ASP A 123 11.86 18.96 -8.40
CA ASP A 123 11.52 17.67 -7.76
C ASP A 123 11.59 17.68 -6.23
N ARG A 124 11.46 18.86 -5.61
CA ARG A 124 11.43 18.99 -4.14
C ARG A 124 9.98 19.08 -3.67
N PRO A 125 9.60 18.42 -2.55
CA PRO A 125 8.29 18.62 -1.96
C PRO A 125 7.99 20.09 -1.71
N LEU A 126 6.80 20.52 -2.11
CA LEU A 126 6.31 21.86 -1.80
C LEU A 126 6.25 22.04 -0.27
N PRO A 127 6.39 23.28 0.23
CA PRO A 127 6.16 23.57 1.64
C PRO A 127 4.77 23.05 2.05
N GLU A 128 4.71 22.32 3.16
CA GLU A 128 3.46 21.72 3.70
C GLU A 128 2.78 20.69 2.78
N ALA A 129 3.43 20.22 1.71
CA ALA A 129 2.90 19.15 0.89
C ALA A 129 2.71 17.88 1.72
N THR A 130 1.49 17.37 1.73
CA THR A 130 1.17 16.06 2.31
C THR A 130 1.07 15.00 1.22
N PRO A 131 1.34 13.74 1.53
CA PRO A 131 1.22 12.65 0.57
C PRO A 131 -0.26 12.39 0.27
N GLU A 132 -0.55 12.07 -0.99
CA GLU A 132 -1.92 11.87 -1.47
C GLU A 132 -2.02 10.69 -2.44
N ILE A 133 -3.24 10.18 -2.60
CA ILE A 133 -3.57 9.22 -3.65
C ILE A 133 -3.69 9.99 -4.96
N HIS A 134 -2.71 9.86 -5.85
CA HIS A 134 -2.74 10.46 -7.19
C HIS A 134 -3.75 9.77 -8.09
N THR A 135 -3.76 8.44 -8.06
CA THR A 135 -4.71 7.62 -8.82
C THR A 135 -5.07 6.38 -8.02
N TYR A 136 -6.28 5.88 -8.21
CA TYR A 136 -6.67 4.56 -7.75
C TYR A 136 -7.37 3.78 -8.88
N GLU A 137 -7.18 2.48 -8.88
CA GLU A 137 -7.83 1.56 -9.81
C GLU A 137 -8.48 0.42 -9.02
N LEU A 138 -9.69 0.04 -9.42
CA LEU A 138 -10.41 -1.11 -8.89
C LEU A 138 -10.71 -2.06 -10.04
N LEU A 139 -10.14 -3.26 -9.97
CA LEU A 139 -10.31 -4.32 -10.96
C LEU A 139 -11.09 -5.47 -10.33
N ALA A 140 -12.06 -6.01 -11.05
CA ALA A 140 -12.88 -7.14 -10.62
C ALA A 140 -12.79 -8.26 -11.67
N ASP A 141 -12.53 -9.50 -11.24
CA ASP A 141 -12.38 -10.67 -12.12
C ASP A 141 -13.74 -11.31 -12.54
N GLY A 142 -14.73 -10.47 -12.84
CA GLY A 142 -16.03 -10.91 -13.35
C GLY A 142 -16.17 -10.68 -14.86
N PRO A 143 -17.09 -11.40 -15.54
CA PRO A 143 -17.54 -10.98 -16.87
C PRO A 143 -18.09 -9.55 -16.77
N SER A 144 -17.72 -8.68 -17.71
CA SER A 144 -18.40 -7.40 -17.88
C SER A 144 -19.90 -7.68 -18.09
N LEU A 145 -20.74 -7.14 -17.20
CA LEU A 145 -22.19 -7.18 -17.36
C LEU A 145 -22.61 -6.51 -18.68
#